data_AF-A0A1G4YG17-F1
#
_entry.id   AF-A0A1G4YG17-F1
#
_cell.length_a   1.000
_cell.length_b   1.000
_cell.length_c   1.000
_cell.angle_alpha   90.00
_cell.angle_beta   90.00
_cell.angle_gamma   90.00
#
_symmetry.space_group_name_H-M   'P 1'
#
loop_
_entity.id
_entity.type
_entity.pdbx_description
1 polymer ?
#
loop_
_entity_poly.entity_id
_entity_poly.type
_entity_poly.pdbx_seq_one_letter_code
_entity_poly.pdbx_strand_id
1 'polypeptide(L)'
;MTRPPARPAPRSAAGPWDLSFLRVGALVTAVLTVVAVPAVGLLAGWPEALGVVLGAVVVTAFFCLSGFAIAWAGKIDDSFTLPAALGAFVVKILGFSALLQSLPADGVPDRRAAAWAVIAGALLWSGVQARWVWTRQLYYTTPPAPPAGSSDQGVLRRAVEDPGGRRTGG
;
A
#
# COMPACT_ATOMS: atom_id res chain seq x y z
N MET A 1 -23.98 -42.97 -13.17
CA MET A 1 -22.93 -42.01 -13.63
C MET A 1 -22.69 -41.02 -12.52
N THR A 2 -21.61 -41.18 -11.76
CA THR A 2 -21.22 -40.26 -10.66
C THR A 2 -20.40 -39.11 -11.26
N ARG A 3 -20.84 -37.87 -11.03
CA ARG A 3 -20.13 -36.68 -11.48
C ARG A 3 -18.77 -36.65 -10.78
N PRO A 4 -17.65 -36.48 -11.50
CA PRO A 4 -16.35 -36.36 -10.86
C PRO A 4 -16.36 -35.16 -9.89
N PRO A 5 -15.70 -35.27 -8.73
CA PRO A 5 -15.65 -34.18 -7.76
C PRO A 5 -15.07 -32.94 -8.45
N ALA A 6 -15.80 -31.83 -8.37
CA ALA A 6 -15.33 -30.54 -8.88
C ALA A 6 -13.97 -30.24 -8.25
N ARG A 7 -12.95 -29.98 -9.08
CA ARG A 7 -11.64 -29.57 -8.57
C ARG A 7 -11.86 -28.33 -7.70
N PRO A 8 -11.34 -28.29 -6.46
CA PRO A 8 -11.42 -27.10 -5.65
C PRO A 8 -10.80 -25.95 -6.45
N ALA A 9 -11.59 -24.91 -6.67
CA ALA A 9 -11.10 -23.67 -7.26
C ALA A 9 -9.89 -23.20 -6.43
N PRO A 10 -8.83 -22.62 -7.06
CA PRO A 10 -7.68 -22.12 -6.33
C PRO A 10 -8.14 -21.19 -5.21
N ARG A 11 -7.69 -21.45 -3.97
CA ARG A 11 -8.07 -20.71 -2.74
C ARG A 11 -7.55 -19.26 -2.67
N SER A 12 -7.08 -18.67 -3.77
CA SER A 12 -6.52 -17.33 -3.80
C SER A 12 -7.28 -16.44 -4.78
N ALA A 13 -8.55 -16.18 -4.45
CA ALA A 13 -9.26 -15.00 -4.94
C ALA A 13 -9.34 -13.90 -3.86
N ALA A 14 -8.43 -13.93 -2.87
CA ALA A 14 -8.07 -12.72 -2.16
C ALA A 14 -7.55 -11.75 -3.24
N GLY A 15 -8.26 -10.65 -3.44
CA GLY A 15 -7.91 -9.65 -4.46
C GLY A 15 -6.43 -9.26 -4.35
N PRO A 16 -5.80 -8.85 -5.46
CA PRO A 16 -4.36 -8.56 -5.50
C PRO A 16 -3.95 -7.66 -4.34
N TRP A 17 -2.84 -8.00 -3.66
CA TRP A 17 -2.20 -7.17 -2.64
C TRP A 17 -2.01 -5.75 -3.18
N ASP A 18 -2.95 -4.87 -2.85
CA ASP A 18 -3.04 -3.56 -3.48
C ASP A 18 -2.12 -2.57 -2.76
N LEU A 19 -1.11 -2.11 -3.50
CA LEU A 19 -0.09 -1.17 -3.04
C LEU A 19 -0.49 0.30 -3.27
N SER A 20 -1.76 0.59 -3.56
CA SER A 20 -2.26 1.95 -3.79
C SER A 20 -1.97 2.90 -2.62
N PHE A 21 -1.92 2.39 -1.38
CA PHE A 21 -1.54 3.20 -0.21
C PHE A 21 -0.10 3.73 -0.29
N LEU A 22 0.82 3.05 -1.00
CA LEU A 22 2.19 3.53 -1.20
C LEU A 22 2.21 4.82 -2.02
N ARG A 23 1.37 4.92 -3.06
CA ARG A 23 1.25 6.13 -3.88
C ARG A 23 0.70 7.29 -3.06
N VAL A 24 -0.36 7.05 -2.28
CA VAL A 24 -0.96 8.07 -1.42
C VAL A 24 0.03 8.52 -0.35
N GLY A 25 0.67 7.60 0.36
CA GLY A 25 1.66 7.91 1.39
C GLY A 25 2.87 8.68 0.83
N ALA A 26 3.39 8.29 -0.33
CA ALA A 26 4.48 9.00 -0.99
C ALA A 26 4.08 10.41 -1.42
N LEU A 27 2.86 10.58 -1.97
CA LEU A 27 2.36 11.90 -2.37
C LEU A 27 2.15 12.82 -1.16
N VAL A 28 1.52 12.33 -0.10
CA VAL A 28 1.32 13.10 1.14
C VAL A 28 2.66 13.48 1.76
N THR A 29 3.63 12.56 1.78
CA THR A 29 4.99 12.85 2.26
C THR A 29 5.65 13.92 1.41
N ALA A 30 5.60 13.80 0.08
CA ALA A 30 6.19 14.79 -0.82
C ALA A 30 5.60 16.19 -0.64
N VAL A 31 4.27 16.30 -0.55
CA VAL A 31 3.58 17.58 -0.29
C VAL A 31 4.02 18.18 1.04
N LEU A 32 4.05 17.37 2.11
CA LEU A 32 4.48 17.84 3.42
C LEU A 32 5.96 18.23 3.43
N THR A 33 6.84 17.50 2.75
CA THR A 33 8.25 17.86 2.63
C THR A 33 8.44 19.19 1.90
N VAL A 34 7.71 19.42 0.81
CA VAL A 34 7.76 20.69 0.05
C VAL A 34 7.37 21.88 0.92
N VAL A 35 6.45 21.72 1.88
CA VAL A 35 6.06 22.77 2.82
C VAL A 35 7.01 22.87 4.01
N ALA A 36 7.45 21.74 4.57
CA ALA A 36 8.26 21.69 5.78
C ALA A 36 9.70 22.18 5.53
N VAL A 37 10.31 21.86 4.38
CA VAL A 37 11.68 22.27 4.04
C VAL A 37 11.86 23.79 4.07
N PRO A 38 11.06 24.61 3.36
CA PRO A 38 11.19 26.06 3.45
C PRO A 38 10.82 26.59 4.83
N ALA A 39 9.80 26.04 5.50
CA ALA A 39 9.43 26.48 6.85
C ALA A 39 10.57 26.28 7.85
N VAL A 40 11.19 25.10 7.86
CA VAL A 40 12.33 24.78 8.75
C VAL A 40 13.58 25.55 8.31
N GLY A 41 13.84 25.64 7.01
CA GLY A 41 14.96 26.40 6.46
C GLY A 41 14.97 27.87 6.89
N LEU A 42 13.79 28.49 6.94
CA LEU A 42 13.63 29.88 7.33
C LEU A 42 13.58 30.09 8.86
N LEU A 43 13.07 29.13 9.63
CA LEU A 43 12.85 29.27 11.08
C LEU A 43 13.99 28.73 11.94
N ALA A 44 14.68 27.68 11.49
CA ALA A 44 15.69 26.97 12.27
C ALA A 44 17.05 26.92 11.55
N GLY A 45 17.04 26.86 10.22
CA GLY A 45 18.25 26.84 9.40
C GLY A 45 18.22 25.79 8.30
N TRP A 46 19.10 25.96 7.32
CA TRP A 46 19.23 25.04 6.19
C TRP A 46 19.78 23.65 6.56
N PRO A 47 20.69 23.47 7.54
CA PRO A 47 21.09 22.15 8.02
C PRO A 47 19.92 21.30 8.55
N GLU A 48 19.00 21.92 9.26
CA GLU A 48 17.78 21.31 9.81
C GLU A 48 16.82 20.95 8.68
N ALA A 49 16.69 21.82 7.67
CA ALA A 49 15.90 21.56 6.48
C ALA A 49 16.41 20.33 5.71
N LEU A 50 17.74 20.15 5.60
CA LEU A 50 18.33 18.95 5.01
C LEU A 50 18.05 17.71 5.88
N GLY A 51 18.02 17.85 7.20
CA GLY A 51 17.56 16.80 8.11
C GLY A 51 16.12 16.36 7.80
N VAL A 52 15.21 17.31 7.55
CA VAL A 52 13.82 17.02 7.16
C VAL A 52 13.76 16.25 5.83
N VAL A 53 14.54 16.66 4.83
CA VAL A 53 14.62 15.94 3.54
C VAL A 53 15.11 14.51 3.75
N LEU A 54 16.20 14.33 4.51
CA LEU A 54 16.76 13.02 4.80
C LEU A 54 15.72 12.13 5.51
N GLY A 55 15.04 12.65 6.52
CA GLY A 55 14.01 11.91 7.25
C GLY A 55 12.84 11.50 6.36
N ALA A 56 12.38 12.40 5.48
CA ALA A 56 11.32 12.13 4.52
C ALA A 56 11.70 11.03 3.51
N VAL A 57 12.94 11.04 3.02
CA VAL A 57 13.46 9.99 2.12
C VAL A 57 13.52 8.65 2.83
N VAL A 58 14.10 8.62 4.04
CA VAL A 58 14.27 7.38 4.83
C VAL A 58 12.93 6.75 5.16
N VAL A 59 11.96 7.53 5.65
CA VAL A 59 10.66 6.99 6.01
C VAL A 59 9.91 6.45 4.79
N THR A 60 9.95 7.18 3.68
CA THR A 60 9.31 6.75 2.43
C THR A 60 9.93 5.44 1.94
N ALA A 61 11.26 5.34 1.92
CA ALA A 61 11.96 4.12 1.51
C ALA A 61 11.60 2.94 2.40
N PHE A 62 11.61 3.14 3.71
CA PHE A 62 11.26 2.12 4.70
C PHE A 62 9.84 1.59 4.55
N PHE A 63 8.85 2.47 4.36
CA PHE A 63 7.46 2.04 4.18
C PHE A 63 7.22 1.38 2.81
N CYS A 64 7.81 1.90 1.74
CA CYS A 64 7.74 1.28 0.42
C CYS A 64 8.35 -0.13 0.40
N LEU A 65 9.56 -0.28 0.95
CA LEU A 65 10.25 -1.58 0.99
C LEU A 65 9.49 -2.60 1.85
N SER A 66 8.92 -2.16 2.98
CA SER A 66 8.11 -3.02 3.83
C SER A 66 6.81 -3.45 3.15
N GLY A 67 6.10 -2.50 2.52
CA GLY A 67 4.88 -2.81 1.78
C GLY A 67 5.13 -3.79 0.65
N PHE A 68 6.24 -3.61 -0.08
CA PHE A 68 6.67 -4.56 -1.11
C PHE A 68 6.99 -5.94 -0.53
N ALA A 69 7.78 -6.01 0.55
CA ALA A 69 8.14 -7.29 1.18
C ALA A 69 6.91 -8.06 1.67
N ILE A 70 5.95 -7.37 2.30
CA ILE A 70 4.70 -7.98 2.78
C ILE A 70 3.84 -8.46 1.60
N ALA A 71 3.66 -7.63 0.56
CA ALA A 71 2.90 -8.01 -0.62
C ALA A 71 3.54 -9.19 -1.37
N TRP A 72 4.87 -9.24 -1.42
CA TRP A 72 5.60 -10.36 -2.00
C TRP A 72 5.43 -11.64 -1.16
N ALA A 73 5.56 -11.55 0.17
CA ALA A 73 5.36 -12.67 1.08
C ALA A 73 3.94 -13.24 1.00
N GLY A 74 2.92 -12.38 1.01
CA GLY A 74 1.53 -12.80 0.87
C GLY A 74 1.15 -13.34 -0.52
N LYS A 75 1.97 -13.12 -1.56
CA LYS A 75 1.80 -13.82 -2.85
C LYS A 75 2.30 -15.26 -2.79
N ILE A 76 3.19 -15.59 -1.86
CA ILE A 76 3.71 -16.95 -1.65
C ILE A 76 2.75 -17.72 -0.77
N ASP A 77 2.49 -17.23 0.45
CA ASP A 77 1.53 -17.78 1.41
C ASP A 77 1.15 -16.70 2.43
N ASP A 78 -0.13 -16.62 2.79
CA ASP A 78 -0.64 -15.63 3.75
C ASP A 78 0.02 -15.75 5.13
N SER A 79 0.47 -16.95 5.52
CA SER A 79 1.18 -17.19 6.78
C SER A 79 2.52 -16.46 6.89
N PHE A 80 3.14 -16.06 5.76
CA PHE A 80 4.40 -15.31 5.76
C PHE A 80 4.22 -13.80 5.93
N THR A 81 2.98 -13.28 5.87
CA THR A 81 2.73 -11.83 5.95
C THR A 81 3.10 -11.23 7.31
N LEU A 82 2.78 -11.91 8.41
CA LEU A 82 3.12 -11.48 9.77
C LEU A 82 4.64 -11.54 10.03
N PRO A 83 5.35 -12.66 9.76
CA PRO A 83 6.81 -12.69 9.81
C PRO A 83 7.48 -11.61 8.95
N ALA A 84 6.98 -11.37 7.73
CA ALA A 84 7.51 -10.33 6.86
C ALA A 84 7.33 -8.93 7.46
N ALA A 85 6.15 -8.65 8.04
CA ALA A 85 5.90 -7.38 8.71
C ALA A 85 6.82 -7.17 9.92
N LEU A 86 7.00 -8.19 10.75
CA LEU A 86 7.91 -8.13 11.91
C LEU A 86 9.36 -7.97 11.48
N GLY A 87 9.82 -8.73 10.49
CA GLY A 87 11.16 -8.63 9.93
C GLY A 87 11.44 -7.24 9.35
N ALA A 88 10.50 -6.67 8.61
CA ALA A 88 10.61 -5.31 8.09
C ALA A 88 10.70 -4.26 9.22
N PHE A 89 10.00 -4.48 10.33
CA PHE A 89 10.09 -3.60 11.50
C PHE A 89 11.47 -3.68 12.18
N VAL A 90 12.02 -4.88 12.35
CA VAL A 90 13.39 -5.07 12.87
C VAL A 90 14.41 -4.37 11.98
N VAL A 91 14.32 -4.56 10.65
CA VAL A 91 15.20 -3.88 9.68
C VAL A 91 15.12 -2.37 9.81
N LYS A 92 13.91 -1.81 9.99
CA LYS A 92 13.73 -0.36 10.20
C LYS A 92 14.44 0.12 11.46
N ILE A 93 14.28 -0.57 12.59
CA ILE A 93 14.91 -0.17 13.86
C ILE A 93 16.42 -0.18 13.72
N LEU A 94 16.98 -1.29 13.21
CA LEU A 94 18.42 -1.45 13.08
C LEU A 94 19.01 -0.50 12.03
N GLY A 95 18.35 -0.40 10.87
CA GLY A 95 18.77 0.49 9.79
C GLY A 95 18.72 1.96 10.19
N PHE A 96 17.68 2.37 10.92
CA PHE A 96 17.57 3.74 11.41
C PHE A 96 18.60 4.06 12.49
N SER A 97 18.82 3.13 13.43
CA SER A 97 19.84 3.27 14.46
C SER A 97 21.23 3.40 13.85
N ALA A 98 21.57 2.55 12.88
CA ALA A 98 22.84 2.63 12.15
C ALA A 98 22.98 3.96 11.38
N LEU A 99 21.91 4.43 10.72
CA LEU A 99 21.90 5.72 10.03
C LEU A 99 22.21 6.87 11.00
N LEU A 100 21.51 6.96 12.13
CA LEU A 100 21.73 8.05 13.09
C LEU A 100 23.13 8.03 13.72
N GLN A 101 23.69 6.83 13.93
CA GLN A 101 25.06 6.68 14.43
C GLN A 101 26.11 7.09 13.38
N SER A 102 25.78 6.99 12.08
CA SER A 102 26.69 7.39 11.00
C SER A 102 26.75 8.90 10.75
N LEU A 103 25.70 9.64 11.12
CA LEU A 103 25.68 11.10 11.00
C LEU A 103 26.57 11.72 12.08
N PRO A 104 27.21 12.89 11.88
CA PRO A 104 27.89 13.62 12.96
C PRO A 104 26.87 14.20 13.97
N ALA A 105 27.32 14.56 15.18
CA ALA A 105 26.43 15.14 16.20
C ALA A 105 25.99 16.57 15.81
N ASP A 106 26.95 17.38 15.37
CA ASP A 106 26.75 18.78 14.95
C ASP A 106 26.97 18.93 13.42
N GLY A 107 26.63 17.89 12.68
CA GLY A 107 26.88 17.80 11.24
C GLY A 107 25.75 18.35 10.38
N VAL A 108 26.02 18.46 9.08
CA VAL A 108 25.01 18.70 8.04
C VAL A 108 24.79 17.39 7.29
N PRO A 109 23.57 16.84 7.22
CA PRO A 109 22.31 17.34 7.79
C PRO A 109 22.21 17.18 9.32
N ASP A 110 21.41 18.04 9.96
CA ASP A 110 21.20 17.97 11.42
C ASP A 110 20.56 16.63 11.83
N ARG A 111 21.22 15.94 12.75
CA ARG A 111 20.85 14.60 13.19
C ARG A 111 19.50 14.61 13.92
N ARG A 112 19.22 15.64 14.73
CA ARG A 112 17.99 15.73 15.53
C ARG A 112 16.77 16.01 14.66
N ALA A 113 16.90 16.93 13.70
CA ALA A 113 15.88 17.24 12.71
C ALA A 113 15.55 16.00 11.86
N ALA A 114 16.57 15.26 11.41
CA ALA A 114 16.36 13.99 10.70
C ALA A 114 15.61 12.98 11.58
N ALA A 115 15.97 12.85 12.86
CA ALA A 115 15.30 11.93 13.76
C ALA A 115 13.82 12.26 13.96
N TRP A 116 13.51 13.53 14.24
CA TRP A 116 12.13 13.99 14.40
C TRP A 116 11.33 13.89 13.10
N ALA A 117 11.93 14.17 11.95
CA ALA A 117 11.29 14.01 10.66
C ALA A 117 10.92 12.54 10.38
N VAL A 118 11.78 11.58 10.72
CA VAL A 118 11.45 10.15 10.60
C VAL A 118 10.32 9.76 11.56
N ILE A 119 10.33 10.24 12.80
CA ILE A 119 9.25 9.94 13.77
C ILE A 119 7.91 10.49 13.26
N ALA A 120 7.86 11.77 12.89
CA ALA A 120 6.64 12.40 12.37
C ALA A 120 6.15 11.71 11.09
N GLY A 121 7.08 11.40 10.18
CA GLY A 121 6.78 10.64 8.96
C GLY A 121 6.25 9.24 9.27
N ALA A 122 6.81 8.54 10.25
CA ALA A 122 6.40 7.18 10.58
C ALA A 122 4.98 7.17 11.16
N LEU A 123 4.64 8.15 12.00
CA LEU A 123 3.29 8.34 12.53
C LEU A 123 2.30 8.65 11.40
N LEU A 124 2.66 9.56 10.49
CA LEU A 124 1.87 9.89 9.32
C LEU A 124 1.59 8.64 8.46
N TRP A 125 2.65 7.90 8.09
CA TRP A 125 2.54 6.69 7.29
C TRP A 125 1.73 5.59 7.98
N SER A 126 1.87 5.45 9.31
CA SER A 126 1.06 4.52 10.10
C SER A 126 -0.42 4.91 10.05
N GLY A 127 -0.73 6.22 10.12
CA GLY A 127 -2.09 6.72 9.95
C GLY A 127 -2.65 6.44 8.56
N VAL A 128 -1.88 6.69 7.50
CA VAL A 128 -2.27 6.38 6.11
C VAL A 128 -2.55 4.88 5.94
N GLN A 129 -1.64 4.03 6.43
CA GLN A 129 -1.78 2.59 6.33
C GLN A 129 -2.97 2.08 7.16
N ALA A 130 -3.14 2.53 8.40
CA ALA A 130 -4.27 2.17 9.26
C ALA A 130 -5.60 2.60 8.62
N ARG A 131 -5.68 3.83 8.12
CA ARG A 131 -6.87 4.34 7.43
C ARG A 131 -7.19 3.53 6.17
N TRP A 132 -6.19 3.07 5.44
CA TRP A 132 -6.38 2.22 4.26
C TRP A 132 -6.89 0.83 4.66
N VAL A 133 -6.29 0.19 5.66
CA VAL A 133 -6.70 -1.13 6.16
C VAL A 133 -8.12 -1.09 6.71
N TRP A 134 -8.45 -0.11 7.55
CA TRP A 134 -9.75 -0.02 8.23
C TRP A 134 -10.92 0.30 7.31
N THR A 135 -10.67 0.73 6.08
CA THR A 135 -11.75 1.02 5.12
C THR A 135 -11.92 -0.03 4.04
N ARG A 136 -11.14 -1.11 4.09
CA ARG A 136 -11.35 -2.29 3.25
C ARG A 136 -12.34 -3.23 3.91
N GLN A 137 -13.21 -3.83 3.09
CA GLN A 137 -14.05 -4.93 3.54
C GLN A 137 -13.19 -6.19 3.66
N LEU A 138 -12.85 -6.58 4.89
CA LEU A 138 -12.29 -7.89 5.17
C LEU A 138 -13.45 -8.90 5.20
N TYR A 139 -13.60 -9.66 4.13
CA TYR A 139 -14.57 -10.73 4.06
C TYR A 139 -14.10 -11.92 4.91
N TYR A 140 -14.72 -12.11 6.07
CA TYR A 140 -14.47 -13.28 6.93
C TYR A 140 -15.06 -14.58 6.35
N THR A 141 -15.89 -14.48 5.33
CA THR A 141 -16.47 -15.59 4.56
C THR A 141 -16.19 -15.37 3.09
N THR A 142 -16.20 -16.44 2.28
CA THR A 142 -15.99 -16.31 0.83
C THR A 142 -16.95 -15.26 0.26
N PRO A 143 -16.45 -14.21 -0.43
CA PRO A 143 -17.30 -13.19 -1.01
C PRO A 143 -18.34 -13.84 -1.92
N PRO A 144 -19.59 -13.34 -1.95
CA PRO A 144 -20.57 -13.77 -2.95
C PRO A 144 -19.94 -13.61 -4.33
N ALA A 145 -20.03 -14.64 -5.17
CA ALA A 145 -19.54 -14.53 -6.53
C ALA A 145 -20.16 -13.28 -7.18
N PRO A 146 -19.37 -12.45 -7.88
CA PRO A 146 -19.92 -11.36 -8.67
C PRO A 146 -21.08 -11.90 -9.49
N PRO A 147 -22.22 -11.19 -9.60
CA PRO A 147 -23.34 -11.68 -10.38
C PRO A 147 -22.79 -12.05 -11.75
N ALA A 148 -22.79 -13.35 -12.07
CA ALA A 148 -22.39 -13.82 -13.38
C ALA A 148 -23.24 -13.01 -14.35
N GLY A 149 -22.57 -12.20 -15.19
CA GLY A 149 -23.25 -11.36 -16.17
C GLY A 149 -24.31 -12.23 -16.80
N SER A 150 -25.56 -11.95 -16.48
CA SER A 150 -26.64 -12.84 -16.82
C SER A 150 -26.57 -13.02 -18.32
N SER A 151 -26.71 -14.25 -18.80
CA SER A 151 -26.94 -14.52 -20.23
C SER A 151 -28.03 -13.60 -20.81
N ASP A 152 -28.87 -13.06 -19.94
CA ASP A 152 -29.84 -12.00 -20.15
C ASP A 152 -29.26 -10.65 -20.61
N GLN A 153 -28.06 -10.22 -20.19
CA GLN A 153 -27.43 -9.01 -20.75
C GLN A 153 -27.07 -9.18 -22.23
N GLY A 154 -26.69 -10.38 -22.66
CA GLY A 154 -26.45 -10.69 -24.06
C GLY A 154 -27.75 -10.70 -24.87
N VAL A 155 -28.85 -11.20 -24.28
CA VAL A 155 -30.19 -11.17 -24.88
C VAL A 155 -30.75 -9.76 -24.96
N LEU A 156 -30.60 -8.95 -23.90
CA LEU A 156 -31.03 -7.56 -23.84
C LEU A 156 -30.22 -6.68 -24.80
N ARG A 157 -28.89 -6.86 -24.90
CA ARG A 157 -28.09 -6.18 -25.93
C ARG A 157 -28.57 -6.53 -27.33
N ARG A 158 -28.81 -7.80 -27.61
CA ARG A 158 -29.26 -8.27 -28.92
C ARG A 158 -30.67 -7.78 -29.27
N ALA A 159 -31.56 -7.67 -28.28
CA ALA A 159 -32.91 -7.12 -28.45
C ALA A 159 -32.92 -5.60 -28.64
N VAL A 160 -31.94 -4.89 -28.07
CA VAL A 160 -31.73 -3.45 -28.31
C VAL A 160 -31.06 -3.19 -29.67
N GLU A 161 -30.13 -4.05 -30.08
CA GLU A 161 -29.44 -3.97 -31.38
C GLU A 161 -30.33 -4.45 -32.54
N ASP A 162 -31.28 -5.35 -32.31
CA ASP A 162 -32.23 -5.85 -33.30
C ASP A 162 -33.66 -5.94 -32.74
N PRO A 163 -34.40 -4.82 -32.68
CA PRO A 163 -35.80 -4.80 -32.24
C PRO A 163 -36.76 -5.47 -33.26
N GLY A 164 -36.28 -5.94 -34.42
CA GLY A 164 -37.11 -6.32 -35.56
C GLY A 164 -37.03 -7.79 -36.02
N GLY A 165 -36.17 -8.62 -35.45
CA GLY A 165 -35.96 -10.01 -35.86
C GLY A 165 -37.15 -10.96 -35.59
N ARG A 166 -38.17 -10.92 -36.46
CA ARG A 166 -39.29 -11.89 -36.46
C ARG A 166 -38.76 -13.31 -36.65
N ARG A 167 -39.10 -14.21 -35.71
CA ARG A 167 -39.02 -15.66 -35.90
C ARG A 167 -39.98 -16.07 -37.03
N THR A 168 -39.43 -16.40 -38.19
CA THR A 168 -40.10 -17.24 -39.18
C THR A 168 -39.39 -18.57 -39.24
N GLY A 169 -40.07 -19.63 -38.81
CA GLY A 169 -39.59 -21.01 -38.90
C GLY A 169 -40.65 -21.93 -38.33
N GLY A 170 -41.58 -22.34 -39.20
CA GLY A 170 -42.45 -23.50 -39.01
C GLY A 170 -41.75 -24.79 -39.42
#